data_AF-A0A7S2J529-F1
#
_entry.id   AF-A0A7S2J529-F1
#
_cell.length_a   1.000
_cell.length_b   1.000
_cell.length_c   1.000
_cell.angle_alpha   90.00
_cell.angle_beta   90.00
_cell.angle_gamma   90.00
#
_symmetry.space_group_name_H-M   'P 1'
#
loop_
_entity.id
_entity.type
_entity.pdbx_description
1 polymer ?
#
loop_
_entity_poly.entity_id
_entity_poly.type
_entity_poly.pdbx_seq_one_letter_code
_entity_poly.pdbx_strand_id
1 'polypeptide(L)'
;NDIIAPKLIGMDVREQAKIDKMMVEELDGSKNEWGWSKSKLGANAILAVSIAVCRAGAAGHDLELYEYVAKLAGRPTTKFVMPVPAFNVINGGSHAGNRLACQ
;
A
#
# COMPACT_ATOMS: atom_id res chain seq x y z
N ASN A 1 2.54 -13.72 10.31
CA ASN A 1 1.50 -14.32 11.16
C ASN A 1 1.75 -14.06 12.64
N ASP A 2 2.97 -14.22 13.13
CA ASP A 2 3.22 -14.21 14.58
C ASP A 2 3.38 -12.82 15.22
N ILE A 3 3.68 -11.80 14.41
CA ILE A 3 3.93 -10.43 14.90
C ILE A 3 2.78 -9.49 14.54
N ILE A 4 2.52 -9.30 13.24
CA ILE A 4 1.53 -8.34 12.74
C ILE A 4 0.09 -8.74 13.12
N ALA A 5 -0.30 -9.99 12.86
CA ALA A 5 -1.68 -10.43 13.05
C ALA A 5 -2.18 -10.28 14.49
N PRO A 6 -1.50 -10.77 15.56
CA PRO A 6 -2.01 -10.65 16.92
C PRO A 6 -2.12 -9.20 17.40
N LYS A 7 -1.46 -8.25 16.72
CA LYS A 7 -1.51 -6.82 17.05
C LYS A 7 -2.61 -6.06 16.30
N LEU A 8 -3.08 -6.59 15.17
CA LEU A 8 -4.16 -5.99 14.38
C LEU A 8 -5.55 -6.53 14.71
N ILE A 9 -5.65 -7.72 15.32
CA ILE A 9 -6.93 -8.31 15.69
C ILE A 9 -7.70 -7.36 16.62
N GLY A 10 -8.95 -7.07 16.27
CA GLY A 10 -9.84 -6.17 17.02
C GLY A 10 -9.71 -4.69 16.65
N MET A 11 -8.78 -4.32 15.76
CA MET A 11 -8.72 -2.95 15.23
C MET A 11 -9.79 -2.72 14.16
N ASP A 12 -10.26 -1.47 14.06
CA ASP A 12 -11.20 -1.05 13.03
C ASP A 12 -10.47 -0.84 11.70
N VAL A 13 -10.79 -1.67 10.70
CA VAL A 13 -10.22 -1.61 9.34
C VAL A 13 -10.49 -0.29 8.61
N ARG A 14 -11.44 0.51 9.10
CA ARG A 14 -11.73 1.85 8.56
C ARG A 14 -10.67 2.88 8.95
N GLU A 15 -9.86 2.60 9.98
CA GLU A 15 -8.78 3.45 10.47
C GLU A 15 -7.43 3.17 9.77
N GLN A 16 -7.39 3.18 8.43
CA GLN A 16 -6.20 2.84 7.62
C GLN A 16 -4.91 3.51 8.13
N ALA A 17 -4.92 4.83 8.31
CA ALA A 17 -3.74 5.59 8.72
C ALA A 17 -3.21 5.18 10.10
N LYS A 18 -4.10 4.78 11.02
CA LYS A 18 -3.73 4.33 12.36
C LYS A 18 -3.08 2.95 12.31
N ILE A 19 -3.67 2.04 11.54
CA ILE A 19 -3.14 0.69 11.32
C ILE A 19 -1.76 0.75 10.65
N ASP A 20 -1.61 1.55 9.59
CA ASP A 20 -0.34 1.70 8.89
C ASP A 20 0.74 2.30 9.78
N LYS A 21 0.42 3.34 10.57
CA LYS A 21 1.35 3.92 11.54
C LYS A 21 1.77 2.91 12.61
N MET A 22 0.83 2.15 13.16
CA MET A 22 1.15 1.14 14.16
C MET A 22 2.09 0.06 13.57
N MET A 23 1.84 -0.42 12.35
CA MET A 23 2.73 -1.39 11.69
C MET A 23 4.13 -0.83 11.43
N VAL A 24 4.24 0.42 10.97
CA VAL A 24 5.51 1.04 10.56
C VAL A 24 6.31 1.57 11.74
N GLU A 25 5.67 2.33 12.62
CA GLU A 25 6.34 3.09 13.68
C GLU A 25 6.51 2.25 14.96
N GLU A 26 5.53 1.41 15.30
CA GLU A 26 5.51 0.67 16.56
C GLU A 26 5.97 -0.79 16.42
N LEU A 27 5.46 -1.55 15.45
CA LEU A 27 5.81 -2.97 15.30
C LEU A 27 7.16 -3.16 14.61
N ASP A 28 7.36 -2.49 13.48
CA ASP A 28 8.62 -2.55 12.78
C ASP A 28 9.66 -1.65 13.45
N GLY A 29 9.36 -0.35 13.54
CA GLY A 29 10.18 0.63 14.26
C GLY A 29 11.55 0.89 13.65
N SER A 30 11.91 0.26 12.53
CA SER A 30 13.21 0.46 11.90
C SER A 30 13.29 1.79 11.16
N LYS A 31 14.43 2.48 11.33
CA LYS A 31 14.76 3.72 10.64
C LYS A 31 16.08 3.59 9.90
N ASN A 32 16.21 4.33 8.81
CA ASN A 32 17.47 4.66 8.14
C ASN A 32 17.59 6.19 8.02
N GLU A 33 18.61 6.66 7.33
CA GLU A 33 18.86 8.09 7.11
C GLU A 33 17.76 8.82 6.32
N TRP A 34 16.84 8.08 5.69
CA TRP A 34 15.69 8.60 4.93
C TRP A 34 14.34 8.46 5.67
N GLY A 35 14.34 7.92 6.90
CA GLY A 35 13.13 7.73 7.71
C GLY A 35 12.78 6.26 7.97
N TRP A 36 11.49 5.93 8.01
CA TRP A 36 11.02 4.58 8.35
C TRP A 36 11.31 3.55 7.25
N SER A 37 12.23 2.62 7.51
CA SER A 37 12.80 1.73 6.50
C SER A 37 12.09 0.39 6.35
N LYS A 38 11.31 -0.04 7.36
CA LYS A 38 10.55 -1.31 7.34
C LYS A 38 11.46 -2.54 7.17
N SER A 39 12.70 -2.46 7.65
CA SER A 39 13.72 -3.50 7.46
C SER A 39 13.60 -4.66 8.44
N LYS A 40 12.86 -4.50 9.54
CA LYS A 40 12.71 -5.55 10.57
C LYS A 40 11.64 -6.56 10.22
N LEU A 41 10.45 -6.08 9.81
CA LEU A 41 9.33 -6.93 9.40
C LEU A 41 9.30 -7.14 7.88
N GLY A 42 9.96 -6.25 7.13
CA GLY A 42 9.97 -6.26 5.68
C GLY A 42 8.80 -5.48 5.09
N ALA A 43 9.10 -4.60 4.14
CA ALA A 43 8.10 -3.81 3.44
C ALA A 43 7.02 -4.68 2.76
N ASN A 44 7.38 -5.85 2.25
CA ASN A 44 6.43 -6.76 1.60
C ASN A 44 5.36 -7.28 2.57
N ALA A 45 5.72 -7.58 3.82
CA ALA A 45 4.79 -8.05 4.83
C ALA A 45 3.82 -6.93 5.26
N ILE A 46 4.36 -5.74 5.53
CA ILE A 46 3.57 -4.57 5.92
C ILE A 46 2.63 -4.15 4.78
N LEU A 47 3.14 -4.07 3.54
CA LEU A 47 2.37 -3.64 2.37
C LEU A 47 1.22 -4.60 2.06
N ALA A 48 1.46 -5.92 2.11
CA ALA A 48 0.42 -6.90 1.86
C ALA A 48 -0.76 -6.74 2.84
N VAL A 49 -0.45 -6.54 4.12
CA VAL A 49 -1.48 -6.33 5.16
C VAL A 49 -2.16 -4.97 4.98
N SER A 50 -1.40 -3.91 4.70
CA SER A 50 -1.94 -2.56 4.46
C SER A 50 -2.97 -2.53 3.31
N ILE A 51 -2.68 -3.23 2.20
CA ILE A 51 -3.61 -3.35 1.06
C ILE A 51 -4.85 -4.17 1.43
N ALA A 52 -4.70 -5.24 2.21
CA ALA A 52 -5.83 -6.04 2.68
C ALA A 52 -6.74 -5.24 3.61
N VAL A 53 -6.17 -4.45 4.52
CA VAL A 53 -6.90 -3.51 5.39
C VAL A 53 -7.63 -2.46 4.53
N CYS A 54 -7.00 -1.92 3.50
CA CYS A 54 -7.64 -0.94 2.61
C CYS A 54 -8.88 -1.52 1.91
N ARG A 55 -8.78 -2.76 1.41
CA ARG A 55 -9.93 -3.48 0.82
C ARG A 55 -11.04 -3.74 1.85
N ALA A 56 -10.67 -4.18 3.06
CA ALA A 56 -11.63 -4.40 4.13
C ALA A 56 -12.28 -3.10 4.62
N GLY A 57 -11.52 -2.00 4.67
CA GLY A 57 -11.99 -0.66 5.02
C GLY A 57 -12.97 -0.11 3.99
N ALA A 58 -12.74 -0.36 2.69
CA ALA A 58 -13.69 -0.05 1.62
C ALA A 58 -15.01 -0.79 1.83
N ALA A 59 -14.95 -2.11 2.03
CA ALA A 59 -16.14 -2.93 2.32
C ALA A 59 -16.84 -2.49 3.62
N GLY A 60 -16.10 -2.14 4.68
CA GLY A 60 -16.64 -1.63 5.94
C GLY A 60 -17.25 -0.23 5.85
N HIS A 61 -16.99 0.50 4.76
CA HIS A 61 -17.62 1.77 4.42
C HIS A 61 -18.71 1.66 3.37
N ASP A 62 -18.99 0.46 2.84
CA ASP A 62 -19.88 0.24 1.70
C ASP A 62 -19.51 1.10 0.49
N LEU A 63 -18.20 1.15 0.20
CA LEU A 63 -17.62 1.90 -0.91
C LEU A 63 -16.85 0.96 -1.84
N GLU A 64 -16.81 1.32 -3.13
CA GLU A 64 -15.86 0.70 -4.03
C GLU A 64 -14.43 1.07 -3.64
N LEU A 65 -13.46 0.20 -3.94
CA LEU A 65 -12.07 0.39 -3.50
C LEU A 65 -11.48 1.73 -3.98
N TYR A 66 -11.77 2.14 -5.22
CA TYR A 66 -11.25 3.40 -5.77
C TYR A 66 -11.85 4.63 -5.07
N GLU A 67 -13.09 4.54 -4.60
CA GLU A 67 -13.78 5.60 -3.86
C GLU A 67 -13.21 5.72 -2.45
N TYR A 68 -12.97 4.59 -1.80
CA TYR A 68 -12.34 4.56 -0.49
C TYR A 68 -10.90 5.11 -0.54
N VAL A 69 -10.12 4.74 -1.56
CA VAL A 69 -8.77 5.30 -1.77
C VAL A 69 -8.83 6.82 -2.00
N ALA A 70 -9.80 7.30 -2.80
CA ALA A 70 -9.99 8.73 -2.99
C ALA A 70 -10.33 9.45 -1.67
N LYS A 71 -11.24 8.87 -0.87
CA LYS A 71 -11.60 9.37 0.47
C LYS A 71 -10.38 9.43 1.41
N LEU A 72 -9.58 8.36 1.47
CA LEU A 72 -8.35 8.32 2.27
C LEU A 72 -7.34 9.38 1.84
N ALA A 73 -7.24 9.65 0.54
CA ALA A 73 -6.36 10.66 -0.03
C ALA A 73 -6.92 12.09 0.04
N GLY A 74 -8.10 12.30 0.66
CA GLY A 74 -8.76 13.62 0.71
C GLY A 74 -9.15 14.16 -0.67
N ARG A 75 -9.41 13.27 -1.64
CA ARG A 75 -9.81 13.62 -3.00
C ARG A 75 -11.34 13.64 -3.13
N PRO A 76 -11.90 14.52 -3.99
CA PRO A 76 -13.33 14.53 -4.25
C PRO A 76 -13.78 13.24 -4.93
N THR A 77 -14.92 12.71 -4.53
CA THR A 77 -15.57 11.52 -5.12
C THR A 77 -16.72 11.88 -6.08
N THR A 78 -17.00 13.17 -6.27
CA THR A 78 -18.04 13.64 -7.20
C THR A 78 -17.65 13.48 -8.67
N LYS A 79 -16.34 13.40 -8.96
CA LYS A 79 -15.81 13.17 -10.30
C LYS A 79 -14.47 12.47 -10.21
N PHE A 80 -14.34 11.37 -10.95
CA PHE A 80 -13.08 10.64 -11.12
C PHE A 80 -12.43 10.97 -12.45
N VAL A 81 -11.12 10.72 -12.53
CA VAL A 81 -10.33 10.85 -13.75
C VAL A 81 -9.75 9.49 -14.08
N MET A 82 -10.03 9.01 -15.29
CA MET A 82 -9.39 7.81 -15.83
C MET A 82 -8.00 8.16 -16.33
N PRO A 83 -6.94 7.48 -15.88
CA PRO A 83 -5.59 7.73 -16.37
C PRO A 83 -5.46 7.26 -17.82
N VAL A 84 -4.66 7.97 -18.61
CA VAL A 84 -4.21 7.48 -19.92
C VAL A 84 -3.27 6.30 -19.68
N PRO A 85 -3.52 5.13 -20.28
CA PRO A 85 -2.65 3.97 -20.09
C PRO A 85 -1.29 4.18 -20.77
N ALA A 86 -0.22 4.05 -20.00
CA ALA A 86 1.14 3.95 -20.53
C ALA A 86 1.47 2.48 -20.79
N PHE A 87 1.37 2.05 -22.05
CA PHE A 87 1.63 0.66 -22.43
C PHE A 87 3.12 0.41 -22.60
N ASN A 88 3.65 -0.54 -21.84
CA ASN A 88 5.00 -1.05 -22.05
C ASN A 88 5.02 -2.02 -23.24
N VAL A 89 5.38 -1.51 -24.42
CA VAL A 89 5.33 -2.23 -25.70
C VAL A 89 6.65 -2.87 -26.10
N ILE A 90 7.77 -2.35 -25.60
CA ILE A 90 9.13 -2.87 -25.86
C ILE A 90 9.89 -2.88 -24.54
N ASN A 91 10.41 -4.05 -24.19
CA ASN A 91 11.25 -4.23 -23.00
C ASN A 91 12.73 -4.10 -23.35
N GLY A 92 13.48 -3.44 -22.49
CA GLY A 92 14.95 -3.49 -22.44
C GLY A 92 15.43 -3.56 -20.99
N GLY A 93 16.72 -3.27 -20.77
CA GLY A 93 17.34 -3.32 -19.46
C GLY A 93 17.19 -4.68 -18.79
N SER A 94 16.94 -4.70 -17.48
CA SER A 94 16.76 -5.95 -16.72
C SER A 94 15.46 -6.68 -17.04
N HIS A 95 14.54 -6.05 -17.77
CA HIS A 95 13.28 -6.67 -18.19
C HIS A 95 13.41 -7.50 -19.48
N ALA A 96 14.56 -7.47 -20.18
CA ALA A 96 14.77 -8.27 -21.38
C ALA A 96 16.24 -8.69 -21.59
N GLY A 97 16.46 -9.91 -22.07
CA GLY A 97 17.79 -10.42 -22.45
C GLY A 97 18.29 -9.91 -23.80
N ASN A 98 18.15 -8.61 -24.07
CA ASN A 98 18.57 -7.97 -25.33
C ASN A 98 19.61 -6.86 -25.07
N ARG A 99 20.07 -6.20 -26.14
CA ARG A 99 21.11 -5.16 -26.04
C ARG A 99 20.57 -3.76 -25.71
N LEU A 100 19.25 -3.60 -25.58
CA LEU A 100 18.64 -2.30 -25.31
C LEU A 100 18.84 -1.97 -23.82
N ALA A 101 19.54 -0.87 -23.53
CA ALA A 101 19.88 -0.52 -22.15
C ALA A 101 18.71 0.11 -21.37
N CYS A 102 17.77 0.77 -22.05
CA CYS A 102 16.62 1.41 -21.44
C CYS A 102 15.58 0.37 -20.99
N GLN A 103 15.00 0.56 -19.81
CA GLN A 103 13.92 -0.26 -19.25
C GLN A 103 12.57 0.46 -19.35
#